data_AF-A0A227I713-F1
#
_entry.id   AF-A0A227I713-F1
#
_cell.length_a   1.000
_cell.length_b   1.000
_cell.length_c   1.000
_cell.angle_alpha   90.00
_cell.angle_beta   90.00
_cell.angle_gamma   90.00
#
_symmetry.space_group_name_H-M   'P 1'
#
loop_
_entity.id
_entity.type
_entity.pdbx_description
1 polymer ?
#
loop_
_entity_poly.entity_id
_entity_poly.type
_entity_poly.pdbx_seq_one_letter_code
_entity_poly.pdbx_strand_id
1 'polypeptide(L)' 'GAALWDEVKDRLKSHAFGLSGGQQQRLCIARTIAMEPDVILMDEPTSALDPIATHKIEELMEELKKNYTIVIVTHSM' A
#
# COMPACT_ATOMS: atom_id res chain seq x y z
N GLY A 1 -2.50 -9.13 4.80
CA GLY A 1 -2.04 -7.94 5.56
C GLY A 1 -1.11 -7.14 4.68
N ALA A 2 -0.89 -5.84 4.93
CA ALA A 2 -0.23 -4.93 3.97
C ALA A 2 1.30 -5.05 3.81
N ALA A 3 1.90 -6.23 4.05
CA ALA A 3 3.35 -6.48 3.91
C ALA A 3 4.27 -5.40 4.52
N LEU A 4 3.90 -4.87 5.70
CA LEU A 4 4.57 -3.71 6.33
C LEU A 4 5.08 -4.00 7.75
N TRP A 5 4.47 -4.95 8.46
CA TRP A 5 4.66 -5.13 9.91
C TRP A 5 6.12 -5.28 10.32
N ASP A 6 6.87 -6.17 9.64
CA ASP A 6 8.27 -6.44 9.99
C ASP A 6 9.20 -5.24 9.80
N GLU A 7 8.82 -4.30 8.94
CA GLU A 7 9.61 -3.09 8.64
C GLU A 7 9.33 -1.94 9.63
N VAL A 8 8.15 -1.90 10.27
CA VAL A 8 7.70 -0.74 11.07
C VAL A 8 7.33 -1.03 12.52
N LYS A 9 7.31 -2.30 12.94
CA LYS A 9 6.93 -2.72 14.31
C LYS A 9 7.72 -2.01 15.43
N ASP A 10 8.98 -1.65 15.18
CA ASP A 10 9.83 -0.98 16.18
C ASP A 10 9.66 0.56 16.16
N ARG A 11 8.86 1.08 15.24
CA ARG A 11 8.66 2.53 14.99
C ARG A 11 7.21 2.98 15.15
N LEU A 12 6.38 2.20 15.86
CA LEU A 12 4.94 2.47 16.02
C LEU A 12 4.59 3.84 16.63
N LYS A 13 5.49 4.40 17.46
CA LYS A 13 5.30 5.72 18.09
C LYS A 13 5.94 6.87 17.30
N SER A 14 6.62 6.56 16.21
CA SER A 14 7.31 7.56 15.38
C SER A 14 6.37 8.13 14.32
N HIS A 15 6.63 9.37 13.89
CA HIS A 15 5.86 9.96 12.79
C HIS A 15 6.04 9.19 11.48
N ALA A 16 4.93 8.92 10.78
CA ALA A 16 4.91 8.20 9.51
C ALA A 16 5.69 8.91 8.38
N PHE A 17 5.88 10.23 8.47
CA PHE A 17 6.71 10.99 7.53
C PHE A 17 8.17 10.54 7.49
N GLY A 18 8.66 9.83 8.52
CA GLY A 18 10.00 9.25 8.52
C GLY A 18 10.10 7.89 7.82
N LEU A 19 9.01 7.36 7.26
CA LEU A 19 9.01 6.12 6.47
C LEU A 19 9.41 6.39 5.02
N SER A 20 9.92 5.39 4.30
CA SER A 20 10.15 5.54 2.85
C SER A 20 8.83 5.71 2.09
N GLY A 21 8.86 6.27 0.88
CA GLY A 21 7.64 6.46 0.06
C GLY A 21 6.81 5.17 -0.08
N GLY A 22 7.47 4.04 -0.38
CA GLY A 22 6.79 2.75 -0.48
C GLY A 22 6.22 2.24 0.85
N GLN A 23 6.87 2.53 1.97
CA GLN A 23 6.35 2.20 3.31
C GLN A 23 5.15 3.08 3.68
N GLN A 24 5.20 4.38 3.38
CA GLN A 24 4.06 5.29 3.56
C GLN A 24 2.87 4.83 2.74
N GLN A 25 3.10 4.39 1.51
CA GLN A 25 2.06 3.88 0.63
C GLN A 25 1.44 2.58 1.16
N ARG A 26 2.26 1.60 1.58
CA ARG A 26 1.76 0.38 2.24
C ARG A 26 1.00 0.69 3.52
N LEU A 27 1.42 1.69 4.28
CA LEU A 27 0.69 2.15 5.48
C LEU A 27 -0.67 2.74 5.12
N CYS A 28 -0.74 3.53 4.04
CA CYS A 28 -1.99 4.07 3.52
C CYS A 28 -2.95 2.93 3.12
N ILE A 29 -2.45 1.93 2.37
CA ILE A 29 -3.22 0.75 2.00
C ILE A 29 -3.67 -0.03 3.24
N ALA A 30 -2.78 -0.24 4.21
CA ALA A 30 -3.11 -0.90 5.49
C ALA A 30 -4.27 -0.20 6.21
N ARG A 31 -4.26 1.13 6.24
CA ARG A 31 -5.33 1.95 6.82
C ARG A 31 -6.65 1.77 6.07
N THR A 32 -6.61 1.69 4.74
CA THR A 32 -7.80 1.49 3.92
C THR A 32 -8.43 0.12 4.17
N ILE A 33 -7.62 -0.96 4.16
CA ILE A 33 -8.14 -2.33 4.33
C ILE A 33 -8.58 -2.63 5.77
N ALA A 34 -8.08 -1.89 6.77
CA ALA A 34 -8.50 -2.04 8.16
C ALA A 34 -9.98 -1.67 8.40
N MET A 35 -10.61 -0.99 7.44
CA MET A 35 -12.04 -0.67 7.46
C MET A 35 -12.91 -1.73 6.77
N GLU A 36 -12.30 -2.79 6.23
CA GLU A 36 -12.99 -3.86 5.49
C GLU A 36 -13.97 -3.33 4.41
N PRO A 37 -13.51 -2.44 3.50
CA PRO A 37 -14.39 -1.83 2.51
C PRO A 37 -14.81 -2.84 1.42
N ASP A 38 -15.98 -2.67 0.80
CA ASP A 38 -16.37 -3.47 -0.38
C ASP A 38 -15.55 -3.12 -1.64
N VAL A 39 -15.18 -1.82 -1.76
CA VAL A 39 -14.48 -1.26 -2.92
C VAL A 39 -13.32 -0.38 -2.46
N ILE A 40 -12.17 -0.55 -3.08
CA ILE A 40 -10.95 0.25 -2.87
C ILE A 40 -10.67 1.04 -4.14
N LEU A 41 -10.61 2.37 -4.01
CA LEU A 41 -10.11 3.26 -5.07
C LEU A 41 -8.63 3.57 -4.81
N MET A 42 -7.79 3.32 -5.81
CA MET A 42 -6.37 3.62 -5.78
C MET A 42 -6.03 4.63 -6.87
N ASP A 43 -5.55 5.81 -6.48
CA ASP A 43 -5.11 6.85 -7.40
C ASP A 43 -3.59 6.82 -7.50
N GLU A 44 -3.07 6.46 -8.67
CA GLU A 44 -1.65 6.27 -9.01
C GLU A 44 -0.82 5.58 -7.91
N PRO A 45 -1.16 4.33 -7.53
CA PRO A 45 -0.67 3.72 -6.29
C PRO A 45 0.84 3.46 -6.25
N THR A 46 1.52 3.51 -7.40
CA THR A 46 2.96 3.25 -7.55
C THR A 46 3.74 4.48 -8.03
N SER A 47 3.10 5.65 -8.08
CA SER A 47 3.76 6.89 -8.51
C SER A 47 4.93 7.27 -7.60
N ALA A 48 6.01 7.76 -8.22
CA ALA A 48 7.23 8.21 -7.55
C ALA A 48 7.91 7.16 -6.63
N LEU A 49 7.62 5.86 -6.82
CA LEU A 49 8.29 4.76 -6.12
C LEU A 49 9.45 4.21 -6.95
N ASP A 50 10.45 3.66 -6.26
CA ASP A 50 11.50 2.88 -6.90
C ASP A 50 10.96 1.50 -7.38
N PRO A 51 11.63 0.82 -8.34
CA PRO A 51 11.12 -0.44 -8.90
C PRO A 51 10.86 -1.55 -7.88
N ILE A 52 11.64 -1.61 -6.78
CA ILE A 52 11.48 -2.63 -5.75
C ILE A 52 10.22 -2.33 -4.92
N ALA A 53 10.02 -1.07 -4.55
CA ALA A 53 8.82 -0.64 -3.86
C ALA A 53 7.56 -0.82 -4.72
N THR A 54 7.62 -0.49 -6.01
CA THR A 54 6.53 -0.71 -6.98
C THR A 54 6.11 -2.18 -7.01
N HIS A 55 7.07 -3.10 -7.18
CA HIS A 55 6.78 -4.53 -7.22
C HIS A 55 6.08 -5.03 -5.96
N LYS A 56 6.53 -4.60 -4.77
CA LYS A 56 5.88 -4.93 -3.49
C LYS A 56 4.43 -4.45 -3.41
N ILE A 57 4.13 -3.27 -3.98
CA ILE A 57 2.76 -2.73 -4.02
C ILE A 57 1.90 -3.55 -5.00
N GLU A 58 2.44 -3.93 -6.15
CA GLU A 58 1.75 -4.77 -7.14
C GLU A 58 1.41 -6.15 -6.57
N GLU A 59 2.36 -6.83 -5.93
CA GLU A 59 2.12 -8.10 -5.24
C GLU A 59 1.02 -7.96 -4.17
N LEU A 60 1.04 -6.87 -3.39
CA LEU A 60 0.00 -6.60 -2.41
C LEU A 60 -1.37 -6.39 -3.07
N MET A 61 -1.45 -5.66 -4.19
CA MET A 61 -2.70 -5.47 -4.93
C MET A 61 -3.23 -6.80 -5.48
N GLU A 62 -2.36 -7.68 -5.99
CA GLU A 62 -2.69 -9.02 -6.45
C GLU A 62 -3.26 -9.92 -5.33
N GLU A 63 -2.79 -9.75 -4.10
CA GLU A 63 -3.37 -10.42 -2.94
C GLU A 63 -4.73 -9.83 -2.55
N LEU A 64 -4.83 -8.49 -2.52
CA LEU A 64 -6.02 -7.79 -2.06
C LEU A 64 -7.21 -7.98 -3.00
N LYS A 65 -7.00 -8.04 -4.31
CA LYS A 65 -8.09 -8.22 -5.29
C LYS A 65 -8.85 -9.55 -5.14
N LYS A 66 -8.31 -10.50 -4.37
CA LYS A 66 -9.00 -11.76 -4.05
C LYS A 66 -10.17 -11.55 -3.08
N ASN A 67 -10.11 -10.51 -2.25
CA ASN A 67 -11.09 -10.21 -1.22
C ASN A 67 -11.83 -8.89 -1.45
N TYR A 68 -11.26 -7.98 -2.25
CA TYR A 68 -11.73 -6.62 -2.45
C TYR A 68 -11.94 -6.31 -3.93
N THR A 69 -12.95 -5.49 -4.25
CA THR A 69 -13.03 -4.87 -5.58
C THR A 69 -12.08 -3.69 -5.62
N ILE A 70 -11.13 -3.67 -6.56
CA ILE A 70 -10.15 -2.59 -6.68
C ILE A 70 -10.37 -1.82 -7.99
N VAL A 71 -10.49 -0.51 -7.89
CA VAL A 71 -10.50 0.42 -9.03
C VAL A 71 -9.19 1.22 -8.98
N ILE A 72 -8.42 1.17 -10.06
CA ILE A 72 -7.11 1.83 -10.15
C ILE A 72 -7.17 2.90 -11.22
N VAL A 73 -6.75 4.12 -10.86
CA VAL A 73 -6.40 5.18 -11.80
C VAL A 73 -4.88 5.17 -11.94
N THR A 74 -4.36 4.98 -13.16
CA THR A 74 -2.92 4.94 -13.40
C THR A 74 -2.59 5.39 -14.83
N HIS A 75 -1.41 5.97 -14.99
CA HIS A 75 -0.78 6.23 -16.29
C HIS A 75 0.37 5.26 -16.60
N SER A 76 0.75 4.43 -15.63
CA SER A 76 1.82 3.43 -15.74
C SER A 76 1.18 2.04 -15.83
N MET A 77 1.54 1.30 -16.88
CA MET A 77 1.17 -0.11 -17.12
C MET A 77 2.44 -0.91 -17.38
#